data_AF-A0A8S2ZZP1-F1
#
_entry.id   AF-A0A8S2ZZP1-F1
#
_cell.length_a   1.000
_cell.length_b   1.000
_cell.length_c   1.000
_cell.angle_alpha   90.00
_cell.angle_beta   90.00
_cell.angle_gamma   90.00
#
_symmetry.space_group_name_H-M   'P 1'
#
loop_
_entity.id
_entity.type
_entity.pdbx_description
1 polymer ?
#
loop_
_entity_poly.entity_id
_entity_poly.type
_entity_poly.pdbx_seq_one_letter_code
_entity_poly.pdbx_strand_id
1 'polypeptide(L)' 'IWLGPLFDHSFVNELITSIEQAPDDSYAYRDRMLSMLYVVKEELPDPLYFDNGKLARVMHT' A
#
# COMPACT_ATOMS: atom_id res chain seq x y z
N ILE A 1 -18.47 9.32 -2.21
CA ILE A 1 -17.27 8.56 -1.80
C ILE A 1 -17.32 7.21 -2.53
N TRP A 2 -16.21 6.79 -3.13
CA TRP A 2 -16.07 5.45 -3.69
C TRP A 2 -15.89 4.45 -2.54
N LEU A 3 -16.68 3.38 -2.51
CA LEU A 3 -16.65 2.35 -1.46
C LEU A 3 -16.20 0.98 -1.97
N GLY A 4 -15.87 0.89 -3.27
CA GLY A 4 -15.31 -0.33 -3.84
C GLY A 4 -13.81 -0.47 -3.52
N PRO A 5 -13.18 -1.57 -3.97
CA PRO A 5 -11.76 -1.78 -3.81
C PRO A 5 -10.95 -0.59 -4.35
N LEU A 6 -9.91 -0.19 -3.61
CA LEU A 6 -9.00 0.88 -4.02
C LEU A 6 -7.95 0.40 -5.02
N PHE A 7 -7.62 -0.89 -4.96
CA PHE A 7 -6.66 -1.55 -5.85
C PHE A 7 -7.04 -3.01 -6.05
N ASP A 8 -6.52 -3.59 -7.12
CA ASP A 8 -6.59 -5.02 -7.40
C ASP A 8 -5.30 -5.69 -6.90
N HIS A 9 -5.42 -6.63 -5.96
CA HIS A 9 -4.28 -7.36 -5.40
C HIS A 9 -3.48 -8.12 -6.47
N SER A 10 -4.14 -8.61 -7.53
CA SER A 10 -3.44 -9.33 -8.60
C SER A 10 -2.50 -8.38 -9.37
N PHE A 11 -3.02 -7.22 -9.76
CA PHE A 11 -2.24 -6.16 -10.40
C PHE A 11 -1.06 -5.70 -9.55
N VAL A 12 -1.24 -5.50 -8.25
CA VAL A 12 -0.15 -5.06 -7.36
C VAL A 12 0.98 -6.10 -7.32
N ASN A 13 0.64 -7.40 -7.28
CA ASN A 13 1.65 -8.46 -7.30
C ASN A 13 2.42 -8.51 -8.63
N GLU A 14 1.73 -8.35 -9.76
CA GLU A 14 2.36 -8.28 -11.08
C GLU A 14 3.28 -7.06 -11.20
N LEU A 15 2.84 -5.91 -10.68
CA LEU A 15 3.63 -4.68 -10.68
C LEU A 15 4.91 -4.81 -9.86
N ILE A 16 4.83 -5.38 -8.65
CA ILE A 16 6.01 -5.66 -7.81
C ILE A 16 6.99 -6.55 -8.58
N THR A 17 6.49 -7.64 -9.15
CA THR A 17 7.31 -8.59 -9.93
C THR A 17 8.01 -7.90 -11.11
N SER A 18 7.28 -7.03 -11.82
CA SER A 18 7.84 -6.27 -12.95
C SER A 18 8.95 -5.30 -12.52
N ILE A 19 8.80 -4.64 -11.38
CA ILE A 19 9.80 -3.69 -10.86
C ILE A 19 11.03 -4.45 -10.34
N GLU A 20 10.82 -5.62 -9.74
CA GLU A 20 11.90 -6.46 -9.24
C GLU A 20 12.79 -6.99 -10.37
N GLN A 21 12.18 -7.36 -11.50
CA GLN A 21 12.88 -7.87 -12.68
C GLN A 21 13.48 -6.77 -13.57
N ALA A 22 13.11 -5.51 -13.35
CA ALA A 22 13.66 -4.40 -14.11
C ALA A 22 15.15 -4.18 -13.76
N PRO A 23 15.98 -3.75 -14.73
CA PRO A 23 17.37 -3.37 -14.46
C PRO A 23 17.49 -2.32 -13.36
N ASP A 24 18.55 -2.37 -12.54
CA ASP A 24 18.73 -1.53 -11.36
C ASP A 24 18.62 -0.02 -11.63
N ASP A 25 19.07 0.43 -12.80
CA ASP A 25 19.07 1.85 -13.21
C ASP A 25 17.73 2.31 -13.83
N SER A 26 16.71 1.44 -13.88
CA SER A 26 15.42 1.78 -14.50
C SER A 26 14.58 2.75 -13.65
N TYR A 27 14.84 2.80 -12.34
CA TYR A 27 14.05 3.60 -11.40
C TYR A 27 14.93 4.26 -10.34
N ALA A 28 14.94 5.60 -10.33
CA ALA A 28 15.69 6.40 -9.36
C ALA A 28 15.32 6.13 -7.88
N TYR A 29 14.11 5.64 -7.61
CA TYR A 29 13.61 5.35 -6.26
C TYR A 29 13.05 3.93 -6.13
N ARG A 30 13.69 2.95 -6.78
CA ARG A 30 13.24 1.55 -6.82
C ARG A 30 12.88 1.00 -5.44
N ASP A 31 13.79 1.11 -4.48
CA ASP A 31 13.60 0.52 -3.14
C ASP A 31 12.44 1.17 -2.37
N ARG A 32 12.29 2.50 -2.50
CA ARG A 32 11.19 3.22 -1.87
C ARG A 32 9.84 2.84 -2.49
N MET A 33 9.80 2.71 -3.80
CA MET A 33 8.60 2.29 -4.53
C MET A 33 8.19 0.86 -4.15
N LEU A 34 9.13 -0.08 -4.14
CA LEU A 34 8.88 -1.46 -3.69
C LEU A 34 8.38 -1.50 -2.25
N SER A 35 9.02 -0.76 -1.35
CA SER A 35 8.61 -0.69 0.06
C SER A 35 7.16 -0.23 0.21
N MET A 36 6.73 0.77 -0.56
CA MET A 36 5.33 1.23 -0.55
C MET A 36 4.37 0.21 -1.12
N LEU A 37 4.73 -0.45 -2.23
CA LEU A 37 3.88 -1.48 -2.85
C LEU A 37 3.74 -2.72 -1.97
N TYR A 38 4.79 -3.08 -1.20
CA TYR A 38 4.71 -4.15 -0.22
C TYR A 38 3.74 -3.85 0.92
N VAL A 39 3.66 -2.59 1.37
CA VAL A 39 2.61 -2.19 2.32
C VAL A 39 1.24 -2.36 1.67
N VAL A 40 1.03 -1.80 0.48
CA VAL A 40 -0.25 -1.90 -0.26
C VAL A 40 -0.68 -3.35 -0.48
N LYS A 41 0.25 -4.26 -0.78
CA LYS A 41 -0.04 -5.69 -0.96
C LYS A 41 -0.66 -6.33 0.29
N GLU A 42 -0.21 -5.93 1.48
CA GLU A 42 -0.66 -6.48 2.75
C GLU A 42 -1.88 -5.74 3.32
N GLU A 43 -2.28 -4.61 2.73
CA GLU A 43 -3.45 -3.85 3.15
C GLU A 43 -4.76 -4.63 2.93
N LEU A 44 -5.69 -4.45 3.87
CA LEU A 44 -7.03 -5.00 3.79
C LEU A 44 -7.83 -4.29 2.68
N PRO A 45 -8.80 -4.97 2.04
CA PRO A 45 -9.65 -4.38 1.00
C PRO A 45 -10.68 -3.38 1.54
N ASP A 46 -10.57 -2.98 2.80
CA ASP A 46 -11.48 -2.04 3.46
C ASP A 46 -11.14 -0.59 3.07
N PRO A 47 -12.13 0.21 2.61
CA PRO A 47 -11.89 1.57 2.12
C PRO A 47 -11.62 2.58 3.25
N LEU A 48 -11.78 2.18 4.51
CA LEU A 48 -11.65 3.02 5.68
C LEU A 48 -10.72 2.34 6.69
N TYR A 49 -10.05 3.16 7.49
CA TYR A 49 -9.15 2.69 8.54
C TYR A 49 -9.39 3.49 9.82
N PHE A 50 -8.96 2.91 10.94
CA PHE A 50 -8.91 3.60 12.21
C PHE A 50 -7.53 4.19 12.45
N ASP A 51 -7.50 5.42 12.93
CA ASP A 51 -6.28 6.08 13.41
C ASP A 51 -6.16 5.85 14.91
N ASN A 52 -5.17 5.05 15.30
CA ASN A 52 -4.94 4.69 16.70
C ASN A 52 -4.69 5.91 17.61
N GLY A 53 -4.02 6.96 17.12
CA GLY A 53 -3.77 8.18 17.89
C GLY A 53 -5.05 8.96 18.15
N LYS A 54 -5.94 9.03 17.16
CA LYS A 54 -7.27 9.64 17.33
C LYS A 54 -8.18 8.80 18.22
N LEU A 55 -8.15 7.47 18.07
CA LEU A 55 -8.90 6.56 18.93
C LEU A 55 -8.48 6.71 20.39
N ALA A 56 -7.17 6.67 20.67
CA ALA A 56 -6.66 6.84 22.03
C ALA A 56 -7.11 8.17 22.64
N ARG A 57 -7.06 9.26 21.87
CA ARG A 57 -7.52 10.58 22.34
C ARG A 57 -9.01 10.63 22.68
N VAL A 58 -9.85 9.93 21.93
CA VAL A 58 -11.31 9.89 22.17
C VAL A 58 -11.66 8.96 23.32
N MET A 59 -10.91 7.88 23.52
CA MET A 59 -11.21 6.86 24.53
C MET A 59 -10.63 7.17 25.91
N HIS A 60 -9.60 8.03 26.01
CA HIS A 60 -8.96 8.44 27.26
C HIS A 60 -9.38 9.84 27.75
N THR A 61 -10.58 10.31 27.39
CA THR A 61 -11.24 11.46 28.03
C THR A 61 -11.97 11.09 29.31
#